data_AF-A0A838KDC6-F1
#
_entry.id   AF-A0A838KDC6-F1
#
_cell.length_a   1.000
_cell.length_b   1.000
_cell.length_c   1.000
_cell.angle_alpha   90.00
_cell.angle_beta   90.00
_cell.angle_gamma   90.00
#
_symmetry.space_group_name_H-M   'P 1'
#
loop_
_entity.id
_entity.type
_entity.pdbx_description
1 polymer ?
#
loop_
_entity_poly.entity_id
_entity_poly.type
_entity_poly.pdbx_seq_one_letter_code
_entity_poly.pdbx_strand_id
1 'polypeptide(L)'
;PPSRAGLSIDEAATVDAAQARSWSPLELADALVGADRVRPVVSVDRQALRTAVGRVAAQVDRAAEDGDVQFTRAGQVRAVEPVTGVRLDQDAARTALVEAYLTGAHRRGAPVDLPAQLTEPDIDGAEVDRVVREVAGPAVSAPVEVTVEGTTVRVPPTAIARSLTFAAGVTGRLEPRLDGERLHTAVAEPLAAVEQPATDASFDVSGSRPRVVPSQQGREVLPESLALAVLPVLAETGADRTATVRLEVSEPEISTSAARALGVRELVSSFTTYYPSDFPPRLTNIHRAAELMDDTLVLPGETFSFNDTVGERTPERGFAAGFIIDNGRLEVDFGGGVSQLVTTVFNAAFFAGLEIVEHNPHSFYISRYPEGRESTIAWGVKDLRIRNDSEHGVFLTTSYTDSSVTVRVWGTKRFRIETTKSPRYDITPFRVEYDPRPPGVDQGDCVATEGVPGFRVVVTRLFYVGDQLVRSEEFRTKYEPENEVLCGVSGP
;
A
#
# COMPACT_ATOMS: atom_id res chain seq x y z
N PRO A 1 3.45 -18.11 43.38
CA PRO A 1 3.14 -18.76 44.68
C PRO A 1 1.66 -19.19 44.70
N PRO A 2 1.30 -20.32 45.31
CA PRO A 2 -0.07 -20.85 45.30
C PRO A 2 -1.14 -19.85 45.78
N SER A 3 -0.80 -19.01 46.76
CA SER A 3 -1.67 -17.94 47.26
C SER A 3 -2.04 -16.90 46.21
N ARG A 4 -1.14 -16.59 45.25
CA ARG A 4 -1.45 -15.70 44.11
C ARG A 4 -2.30 -16.36 43.03
N ALA A 5 -2.42 -17.69 43.06
CA ALA A 5 -3.31 -18.47 42.20
C ALA A 5 -4.62 -18.82 42.92
N GLY A 6 -4.89 -18.24 44.11
CA GLY A 6 -6.13 -18.46 44.84
C GLY A 6 -6.20 -19.78 45.61
N LEU A 7 -5.07 -20.45 45.85
CA LEU A 7 -5.02 -21.72 46.56
C LEU A 7 -4.52 -21.52 48.00
N SER A 8 -5.35 -21.87 48.98
CA SER A 8 -4.99 -21.92 50.39
C SER A 8 -5.61 -23.13 51.08
N ILE A 9 -5.05 -23.53 52.23
CA ILE A 9 -5.70 -24.53 53.09
C ILE A 9 -6.82 -23.81 53.86
N ASP A 10 -8.01 -24.40 53.86
CA ASP A 10 -9.09 -24.00 54.76
C ASP A 10 -8.87 -24.69 56.10
N GLU A 11 -8.19 -24.01 57.02
CA GLU A 11 -7.83 -24.57 58.32
C GLU A 11 -9.07 -24.91 59.15
N ALA A 12 -10.11 -24.07 59.08
CA ALA A 12 -11.36 -24.28 59.81
C ALA A 12 -12.11 -25.51 59.26
N ALA A 13 -12.34 -25.58 57.94
CA ALA A 13 -13.02 -26.72 57.33
C ALA A 13 -12.19 -28.02 57.43
N THR A 14 -10.86 -27.93 57.44
CA THR A 14 -9.98 -29.08 57.67
C THR A 14 -10.12 -29.61 59.10
N VAL A 15 -10.17 -28.71 60.10
CA VAL A 15 -10.38 -29.07 61.50
C VAL A 15 -11.79 -29.61 61.72
N ASP A 16 -12.82 -29.03 61.09
CA ASP A 16 -14.19 -29.52 61.18
C ASP A 16 -14.35 -30.90 60.52
N ALA A 17 -13.71 -31.14 59.37
CA ALA A 17 -13.65 -32.46 58.74
C ALA A 17 -12.88 -33.48 59.59
N ALA A 18 -11.86 -33.05 60.33
CA ALA A 18 -11.16 -33.87 61.32
C ALA A 18 -12.03 -34.16 62.57
N GLN A 19 -12.97 -33.27 62.89
CA GLN A 19 -13.89 -33.37 64.03
C GLN A 19 -15.19 -34.10 63.71
N ALA A 20 -15.51 -34.33 62.43
CA ALA A 20 -16.57 -35.24 61.96
C ALA A 20 -16.19 -36.70 62.28
N ARG A 21 -16.01 -36.98 63.57
CA ARG A 21 -15.59 -38.27 64.11
C ARG A 21 -16.79 -39.21 64.21
N SER A 22 -16.57 -40.46 63.86
CA SER A 22 -17.51 -41.51 64.20
C SER A 22 -17.55 -41.63 65.73
N TRP A 23 -18.72 -41.93 66.30
CA TRP A 23 -18.88 -42.18 67.74
C TRP A 23 -18.39 -43.59 68.14
N SER A 24 -17.56 -44.22 67.31
CA SER A 24 -16.97 -45.53 67.57
C SER A 24 -15.95 -45.45 68.71
N PRO A 25 -16.09 -46.26 69.78
CA PRO A 25 -15.17 -46.24 70.92
C PRO A 25 -13.70 -46.56 70.58
N LEU A 26 -13.46 -47.31 69.50
CA LEU A 26 -12.11 -47.72 69.07
C LEU A 26 -11.36 -46.57 68.38
N GLU A 27 -12.04 -45.76 67.56
CA GLU A 27 -11.44 -44.61 66.87
C GLU A 27 -11.12 -43.45 67.84
N LEU A 28 -11.87 -43.35 68.95
CA LEU A 28 -11.60 -42.41 70.04
C LEU A 28 -10.29 -42.69 70.79
N ALA A 29 -9.84 -43.96 70.83
CA ALA A 29 -8.56 -44.33 71.43
C ALA A 29 -7.38 -43.94 70.53
N ASP A 30 -7.50 -44.10 69.20
CA ASP A 30 -6.48 -43.68 68.23
C ASP A 30 -6.29 -42.15 68.18
N ALA A 31 -7.38 -41.40 68.42
CA ALA A 31 -7.34 -39.94 68.54
C ALA A 31 -6.46 -39.43 69.71
N LEU A 32 -6.28 -40.22 70.78
CA LEU A 32 -5.45 -39.88 71.94
C LEU A 32 -3.94 -40.07 71.70
N VAL A 33 -3.56 -40.87 70.70
CA VAL A 33 -2.16 -41.15 70.33
C VAL A 33 -1.69 -40.30 69.13
N GLY A 34 -2.57 -39.46 68.58
CA GLY A 34 -2.23 -38.45 67.57
C GLY A 34 -2.00 -38.99 66.17
N ALA A 35 -2.77 -39.99 65.73
CA ALA A 35 -2.46 -40.75 64.51
C ALA A 35 -3.34 -40.48 63.27
N ASP A 36 -4.27 -39.53 63.28
CA ASP A 36 -5.13 -39.31 62.11
C ASP A 36 -4.52 -38.33 61.10
N ARG A 37 -4.12 -38.85 59.94
CA ARG A 37 -3.77 -38.03 58.77
C ARG A 37 -5.03 -37.57 58.06
N VAL A 38 -5.50 -36.38 58.40
CA VAL A 38 -6.64 -35.75 57.73
C VAL A 38 -6.19 -35.07 56.44
N ARG A 39 -6.87 -35.35 55.32
CA ARG A 39 -6.61 -34.66 54.06
C ARG A 39 -7.04 -33.18 54.21
N PRO A 40 -6.14 -32.20 54.00
CA PRO A 40 -6.49 -30.80 54.14
C PRO A 40 -7.57 -30.41 53.12
N VAL A 41 -8.57 -29.68 53.58
CA VAL A 41 -9.58 -29.05 52.73
C VAL A 41 -8.92 -27.83 52.09
N VAL A 42 -8.97 -27.74 50.76
CA VAL A 42 -8.41 -26.60 50.01
C VAL A 42 -9.50 -25.59 49.75
N SER A 43 -9.30 -24.36 50.21
CA SER A 43 -10.07 -23.21 49.74
C SER A 43 -9.52 -22.78 48.39
N VAL A 44 -10.40 -22.71 47.40
CA VAL A 44 -10.08 -22.32 46.02
C VAL A 44 -10.84 -21.05 45.67
N ASP A 45 -10.12 -19.93 45.54
CA ASP A 45 -10.63 -18.76 44.84
C ASP A 45 -10.68 -19.07 43.34
N ARG A 46 -11.89 -19.39 42.88
CA ARG A 46 -12.15 -19.77 41.48
C ARG A 46 -11.80 -18.67 40.50
N GLN A 47 -11.91 -17.40 40.87
CA GLN A 47 -11.60 -16.28 39.99
C GLN A 47 -10.08 -16.10 39.89
N ALA A 48 -9.37 -16.09 41.01
CA ALA A 48 -7.91 -15.99 41.02
C ALA A 48 -7.23 -17.17 40.30
N LEU A 49 -7.76 -18.39 40.47
CA LEU A 49 -7.25 -19.59 39.80
C LEU A 49 -7.50 -19.54 38.28
N ARG A 50 -8.69 -19.09 37.85
CA ARG A 50 -8.98 -18.85 36.42
C ARG A 50 -8.04 -17.81 35.82
N THR A 51 -7.80 -16.69 36.51
CA THR A 51 -6.87 -15.67 36.04
C THR A 51 -5.43 -16.21 35.95
N ALA A 52 -5.00 -17.01 36.92
CA ALA A 52 -3.67 -17.62 36.89
C ALA A 52 -3.49 -18.58 35.71
N VAL A 53 -4.46 -19.48 35.48
CA VAL A 53 -4.45 -20.39 34.32
C VAL A 53 -4.57 -19.62 33.01
N GLY A 54 -5.40 -18.58 32.95
CA GLY A 54 -5.54 -17.73 31.77
C GLY A 54 -4.24 -17.01 31.38
N ARG A 55 -3.40 -16.62 32.35
CA ARG A 55 -2.06 -16.08 32.05
C ARG A 55 -1.11 -17.11 31.46
N VAL A 56 -1.20 -18.36 31.92
CA VAL A 56 -0.40 -19.46 31.34
C VAL A 56 -0.91 -19.77 29.94
N ALA A 57 -2.23 -19.89 29.76
CA ALA A 57 -2.88 -20.06 28.46
C ALA A 57 -2.42 -18.95 27.48
N ALA A 58 -2.41 -17.69 27.88
CA ALA A 58 -1.95 -16.58 27.03
C ALA A 58 -0.46 -16.67 26.61
N GLN A 59 0.36 -17.49 27.28
CA GLN A 59 1.77 -17.70 26.93
C GLN A 59 2.00 -18.95 26.08
N VAL A 60 1.13 -19.96 26.21
CA VAL A 60 1.31 -21.29 25.58
C VAL A 60 0.33 -21.52 24.43
N ASP A 61 -0.84 -20.88 24.46
CA ASP A 61 -1.87 -21.05 23.44
C ASP A 61 -1.34 -20.48 22.12
N ARG A 62 -1.31 -21.33 21.11
CA ARG A 62 -0.91 -21.00 19.74
C ARG A 62 -1.93 -21.62 18.81
N ALA A 63 -2.42 -20.84 17.86
CA ALA A 63 -3.23 -21.38 16.79
C ALA A 63 -2.39 -22.33 15.93
N ALA A 64 -3.04 -23.30 15.30
CA ALA A 64 -2.39 -24.05 14.23
C ALA A 64 -2.16 -23.11 13.04
N GLU A 65 -1.02 -23.28 12.36
CA GLU A 65 -0.69 -22.57 11.13
C GLU A 65 -0.44 -23.60 10.03
N ASP A 66 -1.11 -23.41 8.90
CA ASP A 66 -1.01 -24.31 7.75
C ASP A 66 0.35 -24.23 7.07
N GLY A 67 0.79 -25.36 6.52
CA GLY A 67 1.91 -25.42 5.62
C GLY A 67 1.59 -24.72 4.29
N ASP A 68 2.63 -24.26 3.60
CA ASP A 68 2.50 -23.55 2.33
C ASP A 68 3.73 -23.81 1.44
N VAL A 69 3.60 -23.51 0.14
CA VAL A 69 4.69 -23.58 -0.83
C VAL A 69 4.83 -22.22 -1.52
N GLN A 70 6.00 -21.63 -1.40
CA GLN A 70 6.30 -20.30 -1.92
C GLN A 70 7.50 -20.34 -2.86
N PHE A 71 7.74 -19.23 -3.56
CA PHE A 71 8.92 -19.04 -4.40
C PHE A 71 9.76 -17.87 -3.92
N THR A 72 11.08 -18.04 -3.93
CA THR A 72 12.02 -16.94 -3.65
C THR A 72 12.05 -15.95 -4.81
N ARG A 73 12.63 -14.75 -4.59
CA ARG A 73 12.85 -13.76 -5.68
C ARG A 73 13.68 -14.31 -6.84
N ALA A 74 14.54 -15.29 -6.56
CA ALA A 74 15.37 -15.99 -7.55
C ALA A 74 14.63 -17.13 -8.26
N GLY A 75 13.36 -17.40 -7.90
CA GLY A 75 12.53 -18.44 -8.51
C GLY A 75 12.71 -19.84 -7.92
N GLN A 76 13.30 -19.96 -6.73
CA GLN A 76 13.50 -21.25 -6.06
C GLN A 76 12.29 -21.61 -5.19
N VAL A 77 11.95 -22.90 -5.14
CA VAL A 77 10.88 -23.41 -4.26
C VAL A 77 11.29 -23.26 -2.79
N ARG A 78 10.35 -22.79 -1.96
CA ARG A 78 10.48 -22.66 -0.52
C ARG A 78 9.28 -23.32 0.15
N ALA A 79 9.52 -24.43 0.84
CA ALA A 79 8.54 -25.03 1.74
C ALA A 79 8.36 -24.15 2.99
N VAL A 80 7.11 -23.97 3.40
CA VAL A 80 6.73 -23.37 4.67
C VAL A 80 6.14 -24.49 5.51
N GLU A 81 6.86 -24.84 6.57
CA GLU A 81 6.47 -25.93 7.46
C GLU A 81 5.22 -25.55 8.28
N PRO A 82 4.24 -26.45 8.41
CA PRO A 82 3.09 -26.22 9.28
C PRO A 82 3.48 -26.19 10.75
N VAL A 83 2.66 -25.51 11.55
CA VAL A 83 2.81 -25.44 13.00
C VAL A 83 1.58 -26.02 13.67
N THR A 84 1.78 -27.06 14.49
CA THR A 84 0.72 -27.64 15.31
C THR A 84 0.25 -26.62 16.36
N GLY A 85 -1.06 -26.39 16.40
CA GLY A 85 -1.70 -25.56 17.41
C GLY A 85 -1.70 -26.25 18.76
N VAL A 86 -1.53 -25.46 19.82
CA VAL A 86 -1.58 -25.93 21.21
C VAL A 86 -2.56 -25.04 21.95
N ARG A 87 -3.52 -25.65 22.64
CA ARG A 87 -4.46 -24.92 23.48
C ARG A 87 -4.54 -25.57 24.85
N LEU A 88 -4.22 -24.82 25.90
CA LEU A 88 -4.31 -25.30 27.27
C LEU A 88 -5.76 -25.69 27.58
N ASP A 89 -5.98 -26.92 28.07
CA ASP A 89 -7.27 -27.31 28.61
C ASP A 89 -7.41 -26.65 29.98
N GLN A 90 -7.99 -25.45 29.99
CA GLN A 90 -8.03 -24.63 31.18
C GLN A 90 -8.82 -25.26 32.33
N ASP A 91 -9.76 -26.17 32.04
CA ASP A 91 -10.56 -26.84 33.06
C ASP A 91 -9.79 -27.99 33.70
N ALA A 92 -9.15 -28.83 32.88
CA ALA A 92 -8.28 -29.90 33.34
C ALA A 92 -7.01 -29.33 34.04
N ALA A 93 -6.44 -28.24 33.53
CA ALA A 93 -5.29 -27.55 34.11
C ALA A 93 -5.58 -27.02 35.52
N ARG A 94 -6.77 -26.43 35.76
CA ARG A 94 -7.17 -26.00 37.10
C ARG A 94 -7.28 -27.18 38.07
N THR A 95 -7.82 -28.31 37.60
CA THR A 95 -7.94 -29.54 38.42
C THR A 95 -6.56 -30.07 38.78
N ALA A 96 -5.66 -30.18 37.81
CA ALA A 96 -4.28 -30.60 38.01
C ALA A 96 -3.52 -29.70 39.01
N LEU A 97 -3.74 -28.37 38.96
CA LEU A 97 -3.11 -27.44 39.89
C LEU A 97 -3.60 -27.60 41.35
N VAL A 98 -4.89 -27.90 41.55
CA VAL A 98 -5.44 -28.17 42.90
C VAL A 98 -4.88 -29.47 43.45
N GLU A 99 -4.80 -30.53 42.64
CA GLU A 99 -4.20 -31.81 43.04
C GLU A 99 -2.70 -31.70 43.32
N ALA A 100 -1.96 -30.97 42.49
CA ALA A 100 -0.55 -30.67 42.71
C ALA A 100 -0.31 -29.85 43.99
N TYR A 101 -1.26 -28.97 44.34
CA TYR A 101 -1.22 -28.25 45.60
C TYR A 101 -1.39 -29.19 46.80
N LEU A 102 -2.38 -30.10 46.75
CA LEU A 102 -2.66 -31.10 47.78
C LEU A 102 -1.51 -32.07 48.02
N THR A 103 -0.82 -32.49 46.96
CA THR A 103 0.34 -33.40 47.04
C THR A 103 1.64 -32.71 47.50
N GLY A 104 1.62 -31.38 47.64
CA GLY A 104 2.76 -30.60 48.09
C GLY A 104 3.84 -30.37 47.00
N ALA A 105 3.51 -30.57 45.71
CA ALA A 105 4.44 -30.38 44.60
C ALA A 105 5.10 -28.98 44.61
N HIS A 106 4.32 -27.96 44.96
CA HIS A 106 4.76 -26.57 45.10
C HIS A 106 5.85 -26.35 46.17
N ARG A 107 5.94 -27.21 47.20
CA ARG A 107 6.98 -27.13 48.24
C ARG A 107 8.30 -27.76 47.80
N ARG A 108 8.23 -28.68 46.83
CA ARG A 108 9.37 -29.43 46.30
C ARG A 108 9.93 -28.82 45.00
N GLY A 109 9.27 -27.80 44.46
CA GLY A 109 9.63 -27.19 43.18
C GLY A 109 9.41 -28.12 41.98
N ALA A 110 8.57 -29.15 42.12
CA ALA A 110 8.28 -30.08 41.02
C ALA A 110 7.40 -29.39 39.95
N PRO A 111 7.72 -29.55 38.65
CA PRO A 111 6.86 -29.06 37.58
C PRO A 111 5.50 -29.76 37.62
N VAL A 112 4.46 -29.06 37.17
CA VAL A 112 3.10 -29.59 37.06
C VAL A 112 2.75 -29.65 35.58
N ASP A 113 2.50 -30.86 35.09
CA ASP A 113 2.07 -31.06 33.71
C ASP A 113 0.60 -30.61 33.58
N LEU A 114 0.37 -29.67 32.68
CA LEU A 114 -0.97 -29.16 32.41
C LEU A 114 -1.49 -29.77 31.11
N PRO A 115 -2.68 -30.41 31.11
CA PRO A 115 -3.25 -30.95 29.89
C PRO A 115 -3.49 -29.86 28.85
N ALA A 116 -3.13 -30.14 27.61
CA ALA A 116 -3.38 -29.28 26.46
C ALA A 116 -4.01 -30.11 25.34
N GLN A 117 -4.85 -29.46 24.55
CA GLN A 117 -5.41 -29.99 23.32
C GLN A 117 -4.52 -29.55 22.17
N LEU A 118 -4.12 -30.50 21.33
CA LEU A 118 -3.39 -30.23 20.11
C LEU A 118 -4.39 -30.05 18.97
N THR A 119 -4.12 -29.11 18.08
CA THR A 119 -4.88 -28.90 16.84
C THR A 119 -3.91 -29.08 15.69
N GLU A 120 -4.14 -30.11 14.88
CA GLU A 120 -3.37 -30.32 13.66
C GLU A 120 -3.74 -29.24 12.63
N PRO A 121 -2.76 -28.74 11.85
CA PRO A 121 -3.04 -27.86 10.73
C PRO A 121 -3.78 -28.60 9.62
N ASP A 122 -4.57 -27.89 8.85
CA ASP A 122 -5.33 -28.44 7.73
C ASP A 122 -4.40 -28.85 6.57
N ILE A 123 -3.31 -28.11 6.39
CA ILE A 123 -2.22 -28.46 5.47
C ILE A 123 -1.02 -28.96 6.26
N ASP A 124 -0.79 -30.28 6.24
CA ASP A 124 0.31 -30.92 6.93
C ASP A 124 1.62 -30.93 6.11
N GLY A 125 2.72 -31.36 6.76
CA GLY A 125 4.04 -31.39 6.12
C GLY A 125 4.12 -32.40 4.98
N ALA A 126 3.30 -33.47 5.03
CA ALA A 126 3.27 -34.47 3.98
C ALA A 126 2.65 -33.90 2.69
N GLU A 127 1.63 -33.05 2.82
CA GLU A 127 1.05 -32.32 1.69
C GLU A 127 2.04 -31.28 1.13
N VAL A 128 2.75 -30.53 1.97
CA VAL A 128 3.81 -29.60 1.54
C VAL A 128 4.89 -30.35 0.75
N ASP A 129 5.42 -31.44 1.29
CA ASP A 129 6.44 -32.27 0.63
C ASP A 129 5.96 -32.85 -0.70
N ARG A 130 4.69 -33.28 -0.75
CA ARG A 130 4.07 -33.78 -1.97
C ARG A 130 4.03 -32.68 -3.03
N VAL A 131 3.56 -31.49 -2.69
CA VAL A 131 3.42 -30.36 -3.62
C VAL A 131 4.78 -29.87 -4.11
N VAL A 132 5.79 -29.80 -3.23
CA VAL A 132 7.17 -29.48 -3.60
C VAL A 132 7.71 -30.47 -4.62
N ARG A 133 7.52 -31.78 -4.39
CA ARG A 133 8.05 -32.85 -5.25
C ARG A 133 7.29 -32.99 -6.57
N GLU A 134 5.97 -32.91 -6.54
CA GLU A 134 5.10 -33.26 -7.68
C GLU A 134 4.69 -32.07 -8.54
N VAL A 135 4.68 -30.85 -7.98
CA VAL A 135 4.14 -29.67 -8.66
C VAL A 135 5.16 -28.54 -8.70
N ALA A 136 5.55 -27.99 -7.55
CA ALA A 136 6.35 -26.76 -7.49
C ALA A 136 7.77 -26.95 -8.04
N GLY A 137 8.43 -28.05 -7.69
CA GLY A 137 9.77 -28.39 -8.20
C GLY A 137 9.79 -28.57 -9.72
N PRO A 138 8.96 -29.47 -10.29
CA PRO A 138 8.82 -29.61 -11.73
C PRO A 138 8.38 -28.33 -12.45
N ALA A 139 7.50 -27.52 -11.85
CA ALA A 139 7.02 -26.28 -12.47
C ALA A 139 8.17 -25.32 -12.85
N VAL A 140 9.20 -25.23 -12.02
CA VAL A 140 10.33 -24.32 -12.21
C VAL A 140 11.63 -25.02 -12.66
N SER A 141 11.56 -26.29 -13.07
CA SER A 141 12.76 -27.05 -13.46
C SER A 141 13.29 -26.66 -14.85
N ALA A 142 12.41 -26.24 -15.75
CA ALA A 142 12.73 -25.88 -17.13
C ALA A 142 11.67 -24.93 -17.70
N PRO A 143 11.98 -24.18 -18.77
CA PRO A 143 10.98 -23.39 -19.46
C PRO A 143 9.80 -24.22 -19.98
N VAL A 144 8.65 -23.56 -20.21
CA VAL A 144 7.51 -24.11 -20.95
C VAL A 144 7.49 -23.47 -22.33
N GLU A 145 7.34 -24.27 -23.37
CA GLU A 145 7.23 -23.78 -24.75
C GLU A 145 5.75 -23.58 -25.11
N VAL A 146 5.34 -22.34 -25.35
CA VAL A 146 3.97 -21.97 -25.68
C VAL A 146 3.88 -21.63 -27.16
N THR A 147 3.08 -22.36 -27.92
CA THR A 147 2.85 -22.07 -29.34
C THR A 147 1.62 -21.18 -29.51
N VAL A 148 1.81 -20.04 -30.18
CA VAL A 148 0.78 -19.05 -30.52
C VAL A 148 0.84 -18.77 -32.01
N GLU A 149 -0.19 -19.16 -32.76
CA GLU A 149 -0.28 -18.96 -34.23
C GLU A 149 0.98 -19.41 -34.99
N GLY A 150 1.63 -20.49 -34.54
CA GLY A 150 2.85 -21.05 -35.16
C GLY A 150 4.17 -20.44 -34.67
N THR A 151 4.12 -19.36 -33.87
CA THR A 151 5.29 -18.81 -33.16
C THR A 151 5.44 -19.51 -31.81
N THR A 152 6.66 -19.89 -31.44
CA THR A 152 6.95 -20.48 -30.13
C THR A 152 7.51 -19.43 -29.18
N VAL A 153 6.83 -19.22 -28.06
CA VAL A 153 7.21 -18.33 -26.97
C VAL A 153 7.67 -19.17 -25.79
N ARG A 154 8.85 -18.86 -25.28
CA ARG A 154 9.42 -19.57 -24.13
C ARG A 154 9.04 -18.87 -22.83
N VAL A 155 8.29 -19.54 -21.97
CA VAL A 155 7.96 -19.07 -20.61
C VAL A 155 9.07 -19.53 -19.66
N PRO A 156 9.91 -18.63 -19.11
CA PRO A 156 11.04 -19.03 -18.28
C PRO A 156 10.61 -19.47 -16.86
N PRO A 157 11.40 -20.31 -16.17
CA PRO A 157 11.12 -20.74 -14.80
C PRO A 157 10.89 -19.59 -13.82
N THR A 158 11.60 -18.48 -13.98
CA THR A 158 11.47 -17.30 -13.12
C THR A 158 10.12 -16.60 -13.31
N ALA A 159 9.53 -16.64 -14.50
CA ALA A 159 8.18 -16.14 -14.74
C ALA A 159 7.14 -17.05 -14.07
N ILE A 160 7.27 -18.38 -14.27
CA ILE A 160 6.41 -19.37 -13.63
C ILE A 160 6.43 -19.21 -12.11
N ALA A 161 7.62 -19.11 -11.50
CA ALA A 161 7.78 -18.94 -10.07
C ALA A 161 7.14 -17.65 -9.50
N ARG A 162 7.09 -16.57 -10.30
CA ARG A 162 6.48 -15.28 -9.89
C ARG A 162 4.97 -15.25 -10.05
N SER A 163 4.44 -16.11 -10.92
CA SER A 163 3.02 -16.20 -11.23
C SER A 163 2.31 -17.37 -10.53
N LEU A 164 3.04 -18.41 -10.13
CA LEU A 164 2.47 -19.60 -9.49
C LEU A 164 2.37 -19.40 -7.97
N THR A 165 1.17 -19.62 -7.46
CA THR A 165 0.84 -19.64 -6.03
C THR A 165 0.10 -20.93 -5.69
N PHE A 166 -0.02 -21.24 -4.41
CA PHE A 166 -0.78 -22.37 -3.92
C PHE A 166 -1.84 -21.87 -2.94
N ALA A 167 -3.04 -22.43 -3.05
CA ALA A 167 -4.14 -22.11 -2.14
C ALA A 167 -4.72 -23.39 -1.57
N ALA A 168 -5.13 -23.34 -0.30
CA ALA A 168 -5.84 -24.45 0.33
C ALA A 168 -7.18 -24.69 -0.39
N GLY A 169 -7.33 -25.85 -1.01
CA GLY A 169 -8.57 -26.32 -1.60
C GLY A 169 -9.53 -26.87 -0.56
N VAL A 170 -10.76 -27.13 -0.97
CA VAL A 170 -11.86 -27.63 -0.11
C VAL A 170 -11.55 -29.02 0.48
N THR A 171 -10.55 -29.71 -0.07
CA THR A 171 -10.13 -31.07 0.32
C THR A 171 -8.96 -31.09 1.30
N GLY A 172 -8.50 -29.94 1.80
CA GLY A 172 -7.30 -29.85 2.64
C GLY A 172 -6.02 -30.12 1.85
N ARG A 173 -6.00 -29.76 0.57
CA ARG A 173 -4.84 -29.92 -0.34
C ARG A 173 -4.45 -28.58 -0.93
N LEU A 174 -3.16 -28.40 -1.20
CA LEU A 174 -2.67 -27.22 -1.89
C LEU A 174 -2.93 -27.36 -3.40
N GLU A 175 -3.76 -26.47 -3.93
CA GLU A 175 -4.09 -26.38 -5.34
C GLU A 175 -3.25 -25.28 -6.01
N PRO A 176 -2.58 -25.56 -7.14
CA PRO A 176 -1.81 -24.56 -7.85
C PRO A 176 -2.73 -23.53 -8.53
N ARG A 177 -2.37 -22.26 -8.43
CA ARG A 177 -3.04 -21.10 -9.03
C ARG A 177 -2.01 -20.29 -9.79
N LEU A 178 -2.21 -20.14 -11.09
CA LEU A 178 -1.29 -19.41 -11.97
C LEU A 178 -1.89 -18.05 -12.30
N ASP A 179 -1.21 -16.98 -11.90
CA ASP A 179 -1.55 -15.60 -12.22
C ASP A 179 -1.23 -15.31 -13.69
N GLY A 180 -2.28 -15.31 -14.52
CA GLY A 180 -2.18 -15.08 -15.95
C GLY A 180 -1.61 -13.72 -16.31
N GLU A 181 -1.96 -12.67 -15.57
CA GLU A 181 -1.53 -11.28 -15.84
C GLU A 181 -0.03 -11.14 -15.66
N ARG A 182 0.49 -11.66 -14.53
CA ARG A 182 1.93 -11.69 -14.28
C ARG A 182 2.67 -12.55 -15.29
N LEU A 183 2.07 -13.66 -15.70
CA LEU A 183 2.70 -14.56 -16.65
C LEU A 183 2.79 -13.92 -18.04
N HIS A 184 1.69 -13.33 -18.53
CA HIS A 184 1.63 -12.60 -19.79
C HIS A 184 2.62 -11.44 -19.80
N THR A 185 2.62 -10.61 -18.76
CA THR A 185 3.58 -9.51 -18.58
C THR A 185 5.04 -9.99 -18.69
N ALA A 186 5.35 -11.13 -18.11
CA ALA A 186 6.70 -11.69 -18.13
C ALA A 186 7.15 -12.20 -19.52
N VAL A 187 6.21 -12.44 -20.44
CA VAL A 187 6.46 -12.85 -21.83
C VAL A 187 5.90 -11.85 -22.85
N ALA A 188 5.64 -10.60 -22.45
CA ALA A 188 5.07 -9.58 -23.33
C ALA A 188 5.98 -9.24 -24.51
N GLU A 189 7.30 -9.15 -24.30
CA GLU A 189 8.26 -8.86 -25.38
C GLU A 189 8.23 -9.91 -26.51
N PRO A 190 8.33 -11.23 -26.25
CA PRO A 190 8.20 -12.22 -27.32
C PRO A 190 6.78 -12.32 -27.89
N LEU A 191 5.73 -11.97 -27.13
CA LEU A 191 4.36 -11.93 -27.63
C LEU A 191 4.07 -10.72 -28.53
N ALA A 192 4.80 -9.62 -28.39
CA ALA A 192 4.61 -8.40 -29.19
C ALA A 192 4.75 -8.61 -30.71
N ALA A 193 5.35 -9.72 -31.16
CA ALA A 193 5.44 -10.07 -32.57
C ALA A 193 4.15 -10.69 -33.15
N VAL A 194 3.27 -11.22 -32.31
CA VAL A 194 2.02 -11.90 -32.70
C VAL A 194 0.76 -11.22 -32.16
N GLU A 195 0.88 -10.45 -31.08
CA GLU A 195 -0.23 -9.73 -30.48
C GLU A 195 -0.43 -8.34 -31.09
N GLN A 196 -1.69 -7.93 -31.10
CA GLN A 196 -2.09 -6.55 -31.37
C GLN A 196 -2.97 -6.10 -30.20
N PRO A 197 -2.48 -5.22 -29.30
CA PRO A 197 -3.26 -4.84 -28.14
C PRO A 197 -4.52 -4.04 -28.50
N ALA A 198 -5.57 -4.17 -27.70
CA ALA A 198 -6.72 -3.29 -27.79
C ALA A 198 -6.29 -1.83 -27.54
N THR A 199 -6.93 -0.90 -28.23
CA THR A 199 -6.66 0.54 -28.07
C THR A 199 -7.93 1.22 -27.60
N ASP A 200 -7.85 1.90 -26.47
CA ASP A 200 -8.95 2.68 -25.92
C ASP A 200 -9.38 3.84 -26.81
N ALA A 201 -10.65 4.20 -26.70
CA ALA A 201 -11.14 5.43 -27.28
C ALA A 201 -10.58 6.63 -26.49
N SER A 202 -10.15 7.65 -27.22
CA SER A 202 -9.59 8.88 -26.66
C SER A 202 -10.27 10.11 -27.27
N PHE A 203 -9.70 11.30 -27.09
CA PHE A 203 -10.25 12.57 -27.55
C PHE A 203 -9.20 13.38 -28.32
N ASP A 204 -9.47 13.69 -29.59
CA ASP A 204 -8.74 14.71 -30.33
C ASP A 204 -9.28 16.10 -29.95
N VAL A 205 -8.41 16.90 -29.34
CA VAL A 205 -8.70 18.26 -28.85
C VAL A 205 -7.96 19.35 -29.64
N SER A 206 -7.41 19.03 -30.81
CA SER A 206 -6.73 20.00 -31.68
C SER A 206 -7.68 21.06 -32.27
N GLY A 207 -8.98 20.74 -32.38
CA GLY A 207 -10.02 21.63 -32.88
C GLY A 207 -10.70 22.47 -31.79
N SER A 208 -11.72 23.23 -32.20
CA SER A 208 -12.54 24.04 -31.27
C SER A 208 -13.47 23.22 -30.37
N ARG A 209 -13.68 21.93 -30.69
CA ARG A 209 -14.47 20.97 -29.92
C ARG A 209 -13.78 19.61 -29.90
N PRO A 210 -13.72 18.92 -28.75
CA PRO A 210 -13.22 17.55 -28.65
C PRO A 210 -13.95 16.60 -29.60
N ARG A 211 -13.21 15.68 -30.21
CA ARG A 211 -13.75 14.61 -31.06
C ARG A 211 -13.28 13.26 -30.54
N VAL A 212 -14.20 12.30 -30.41
CA VAL A 212 -13.83 10.95 -29.99
C VAL A 212 -12.98 10.29 -31.08
N VAL A 213 -11.77 9.87 -30.69
CA VAL A 213 -10.94 8.94 -31.44
C VAL A 213 -11.47 7.54 -31.14
N PRO A 214 -11.93 6.77 -32.14
CA PRO A 214 -12.53 5.45 -31.90
C PRO A 214 -11.53 4.46 -31.30
N SER A 215 -12.04 3.66 -30.36
CA SER A 215 -11.37 2.48 -29.84
C SER A 215 -11.21 1.41 -30.93
N GLN A 216 -10.21 0.55 -30.77
CA GLN A 216 -9.96 -0.60 -31.65
C GLN A 216 -9.84 -1.86 -30.79
N GLN A 217 -10.50 -2.94 -31.22
CA GLN A 217 -10.32 -4.24 -30.59
C GLN A 217 -8.92 -4.78 -30.91
N GLY A 218 -8.35 -5.49 -29.93
CA GLY A 218 -7.09 -6.18 -30.09
C GLY A 218 -7.27 -7.64 -30.45
N ARG A 219 -6.15 -8.30 -30.72
CA ARG A 219 -6.01 -9.74 -30.83
C ARG A 219 -4.79 -10.17 -30.04
N GLU A 220 -5.03 -10.79 -28.90
CA GLU A 220 -4.01 -11.02 -27.87
C GLU A 220 -4.17 -12.41 -27.29
N VAL A 221 -3.12 -12.92 -26.65
CA VAL A 221 -3.25 -14.06 -25.75
C VAL A 221 -3.83 -13.54 -24.44
N LEU A 222 -5.09 -13.88 -24.16
CA LEU A 222 -5.71 -13.46 -22.91
C LEU A 222 -4.98 -14.10 -21.71
N PRO A 223 -4.71 -13.32 -20.65
CA PRO A 223 -4.03 -13.79 -19.43
C PRO A 223 -4.60 -15.09 -18.86
N GLU A 224 -5.92 -15.19 -18.76
CA GLU A 224 -6.60 -16.39 -18.26
C GLU A 224 -6.41 -17.61 -19.18
N SER A 225 -6.49 -17.41 -20.50
CA SER A 225 -6.27 -18.48 -21.48
C SER A 225 -4.83 -18.98 -21.46
N LEU A 226 -3.86 -18.09 -21.25
CA LEU A 226 -2.46 -18.45 -21.06
C LEU A 226 -2.27 -19.29 -19.78
N ALA A 227 -2.85 -18.83 -18.66
CA ALA A 227 -2.75 -19.53 -17.39
C ALA A 227 -3.37 -20.95 -17.48
N LEU A 228 -4.57 -21.06 -18.06
CA LEU A 228 -5.27 -22.33 -18.26
C LEU A 228 -4.51 -23.31 -19.16
N ALA A 229 -3.78 -22.80 -20.16
CA ALA A 229 -3.00 -23.65 -21.05
C ALA A 229 -1.65 -24.09 -20.44
N VAL A 230 -1.00 -23.22 -19.67
CA VAL A 230 0.32 -23.49 -19.08
C VAL A 230 0.23 -24.34 -17.81
N LEU A 231 -0.78 -24.10 -16.97
CA LEU A 231 -0.92 -24.76 -15.66
C LEU A 231 -0.85 -26.31 -15.72
N PRO A 232 -1.54 -27.00 -16.65
CA PRO A 232 -1.50 -28.47 -16.71
C PRO A 232 -0.13 -29.06 -17.07
N VAL A 233 0.70 -28.31 -17.80
CA VAL A 233 1.99 -28.79 -18.30
C VAL A 233 3.16 -28.43 -17.38
N LEU A 234 2.90 -27.73 -16.27
CA LEU A 234 3.92 -27.36 -15.30
C LEU A 234 4.54 -28.58 -14.60
N ALA A 235 3.77 -29.65 -14.38
CA ALA A 235 4.26 -30.88 -13.75
C ALA A 235 4.99 -31.82 -14.74
N GLU A 236 4.87 -31.56 -16.05
CA GLU A 236 5.46 -32.40 -17.09
C GLU A 236 6.97 -32.20 -17.24
N THR A 237 7.64 -33.12 -17.94
CA THR A 237 9.09 -33.06 -18.16
C THR A 237 9.46 -33.23 -19.63
N GLY A 238 10.62 -32.71 -20.03
CA GLY A 238 11.12 -32.90 -21.40
C GLY A 238 10.20 -32.31 -22.48
N ALA A 239 9.89 -33.11 -23.50
CA ALA A 239 9.13 -32.68 -24.67
C ALA A 239 7.64 -32.43 -24.37
N ASP A 240 7.13 -32.91 -23.23
CA ASP A 240 5.72 -32.78 -22.86
C ASP A 240 5.39 -31.42 -22.20
N ARG A 241 6.42 -30.59 -21.95
CA ARG A 241 6.27 -29.21 -21.44
C ARG A 241 5.90 -28.20 -22.52
N THR A 242 4.86 -28.52 -23.29
CA THR A 242 4.40 -27.70 -24.41
C THR A 242 2.93 -27.35 -24.26
N ALA A 243 2.57 -26.10 -24.51
CA ALA A 243 1.18 -25.64 -24.50
C ALA A 243 0.86 -24.90 -25.80
N THR A 244 -0.40 -24.92 -26.21
CA THR A 244 -0.87 -24.19 -27.39
C THR A 244 -1.96 -23.22 -26.98
N VAL A 245 -1.80 -21.95 -27.35
CA VAL A 245 -2.77 -20.89 -27.07
C VAL A 245 -3.12 -20.20 -28.39
N ARG A 246 -4.35 -19.68 -28.48
CA ARG A 246 -4.83 -18.94 -29.65
C ARG A 246 -4.95 -17.47 -29.28
N LEU A 247 -4.80 -16.61 -30.28
CA LEU A 247 -5.16 -15.20 -30.11
C LEU A 247 -6.67 -15.08 -30.02
N GLU A 248 -7.12 -14.38 -28.99
CA GLU A 248 -8.51 -14.06 -28.73
C GLU A 248 -8.73 -12.55 -28.89
N VAL A 249 -9.99 -12.15 -29.08
CA VAL A 249 -10.32 -10.73 -29.20
C VAL A 249 -10.25 -10.11 -27.81
N SER A 250 -9.43 -9.08 -27.66
CA SER A 250 -9.42 -8.22 -26.48
C SER A 250 -10.26 -6.98 -26.74
N GLU A 251 -11.09 -6.64 -25.76
CA GLU A 251 -11.92 -5.44 -25.80
C GLU A 251 -11.15 -4.27 -25.17
N PRO A 252 -11.28 -3.04 -25.70
CA PRO A 252 -10.74 -1.85 -25.07
C PRO A 252 -11.43 -1.61 -23.73
N GLU A 253 -10.68 -1.13 -22.73
CA GLU A 253 -11.24 -0.71 -21.44
C GLU A 253 -12.25 0.43 -21.63
N ILE A 254 -11.94 1.37 -22.53
CA ILE A 254 -12.83 2.45 -22.93
C ILE A 254 -13.27 2.25 -24.37
N SER A 255 -14.47 1.69 -24.53
CA SER A 255 -15.11 1.60 -25.85
C SER A 255 -15.46 2.97 -26.45
N THR A 256 -15.56 3.02 -27.78
CA THR A 256 -16.01 4.22 -28.52
C THR A 256 -17.37 4.74 -28.04
N SER A 257 -18.31 3.85 -27.71
CA SER A 257 -19.63 4.25 -27.18
C SER A 257 -19.52 4.82 -25.77
N ALA A 258 -18.69 4.21 -24.91
CA ALA A 258 -18.40 4.74 -23.58
C ALA A 258 -17.78 6.15 -23.66
N ALA A 259 -16.74 6.35 -24.47
CA ALA A 259 -16.12 7.66 -24.65
C ALA A 259 -17.10 8.73 -25.14
N ARG A 260 -18.03 8.39 -26.04
CA ARG A 260 -19.11 9.31 -26.47
C ARG A 260 -20.08 9.66 -25.33
N ALA A 261 -20.36 8.70 -24.45
CA ALA A 261 -21.24 8.89 -23.30
C ALA A 261 -20.61 9.76 -22.19
N LEU A 262 -19.28 9.85 -22.12
CA LEU A 262 -18.57 10.65 -21.12
C LEU A 262 -18.84 12.15 -21.22
N GLY A 263 -19.31 12.67 -22.36
CA GLY A 263 -19.69 14.09 -22.44
C GLY A 263 -18.51 15.07 -22.33
N VAL A 264 -17.33 14.71 -22.85
CA VAL A 264 -16.22 15.66 -23.04
C VAL A 264 -16.56 16.56 -24.24
N ARG A 265 -16.99 17.80 -24.00
CA ARG A 265 -17.66 18.67 -25.01
C ARG A 265 -16.94 19.97 -25.32
N GLU A 266 -16.23 20.52 -24.34
CA GLU A 266 -15.62 21.84 -24.45
C GLU A 266 -14.41 22.00 -23.53
N LEU A 267 -13.63 23.05 -23.76
CA LEU A 267 -12.59 23.49 -22.84
C LEU A 267 -13.25 24.14 -21.62
N VAL A 268 -13.12 23.51 -20.45
CA VAL A 268 -13.69 24.01 -19.20
C VAL A 268 -12.75 25.02 -18.55
N SER A 269 -11.46 24.74 -18.57
CA SER A 269 -10.42 25.56 -17.92
C SER A 269 -9.07 25.38 -18.62
N SER A 270 -8.25 26.43 -18.57
CA SER A 270 -6.85 26.41 -18.99
C SER A 270 -6.04 27.24 -18.03
N PHE A 271 -4.88 26.74 -17.63
CA PHE A 271 -3.95 27.50 -16.81
C PHE A 271 -2.53 27.36 -17.32
N THR A 272 -1.79 28.46 -17.31
CA THR A 272 -0.40 28.51 -17.77
C THR A 272 0.45 29.06 -16.64
N THR A 273 1.57 28.42 -16.37
CA THR A 273 2.62 28.97 -15.52
C THR A 273 3.88 29.20 -16.32
N TYR A 274 4.71 30.13 -15.86
CA TYR A 274 5.93 30.55 -16.52
C TYR A 274 7.16 30.24 -15.66
N TYR A 275 8.28 29.97 -16.31
CA TYR A 275 9.55 29.66 -15.66
C TYR A 275 10.72 30.15 -16.51
N PRO A 276 11.88 30.46 -15.90
CA PRO A 276 13.07 30.82 -16.64
C PRO A 276 13.67 29.60 -17.35
N SER A 277 14.29 29.85 -18.50
CA SER A 277 14.95 28.83 -19.36
C SER A 277 16.45 28.71 -19.11
N ASP A 278 16.93 29.27 -18.01
CA ASP A 278 18.35 29.40 -17.64
C ASP A 278 18.93 28.14 -16.99
N PHE A 279 18.07 27.19 -16.61
CA PHE A 279 18.46 25.94 -15.96
C PHE A 279 17.88 24.72 -16.71
N PRO A 280 18.63 24.11 -17.66
CA PRO A 280 18.14 23.03 -18.50
C PRO A 280 17.52 21.82 -17.78
N PRO A 281 18.06 21.33 -16.63
CA PRO A 281 17.45 20.18 -15.94
C PRO A 281 15.99 20.42 -15.52
N ARG A 282 15.62 21.65 -15.17
CA ARG A 282 14.22 22.01 -14.87
C ARG A 282 13.32 21.84 -16.08
N LEU A 283 13.78 22.25 -17.26
CA LEU A 283 13.03 22.13 -18.50
C LEU A 283 12.81 20.66 -18.83
N THR A 284 13.88 19.85 -18.79
CA THR A 284 13.80 18.39 -18.97
C THR A 284 12.75 17.77 -18.06
N ASN A 285 12.76 18.11 -16.77
CA ASN A 285 11.84 17.56 -15.79
C ASN A 285 10.38 18.00 -16.01
N ILE A 286 10.14 19.27 -16.32
CA ILE A 286 8.79 19.79 -16.58
C ILE A 286 8.22 19.19 -17.86
N HIS A 287 9.01 19.16 -18.93
CA HIS A 287 8.61 18.60 -20.22
C HIS A 287 8.31 17.11 -20.09
N ARG A 288 9.19 16.35 -19.44
CA ARG A 288 8.99 14.92 -19.22
C ARG A 288 7.73 14.62 -18.40
N ALA A 289 7.50 15.38 -17.33
CA ALA A 289 6.28 15.22 -16.53
C ALA A 289 5.02 15.61 -17.32
N ALA A 290 5.11 16.61 -18.20
CA ALA A 290 4.00 17.03 -19.05
C ALA A 290 3.66 15.95 -20.09
N GLU A 291 4.66 15.38 -20.76
CA GLU A 291 4.51 14.26 -21.69
C GLU A 291 3.84 13.04 -21.03
N LEU A 292 4.24 12.69 -19.81
CA LEU A 292 3.69 11.55 -19.07
C LEU A 292 2.25 11.78 -18.58
N MET A 293 1.83 13.05 -18.45
CA MET A 293 0.50 13.44 -18.00
C MET A 293 -0.45 13.74 -19.16
N ASP A 294 0.07 13.97 -20.37
CA ASP A 294 -0.73 14.36 -21.51
C ASP A 294 -1.76 13.28 -21.87
N ASP A 295 -2.87 13.69 -22.45
CA ASP A 295 -3.99 12.81 -22.83
C ASP A 295 -4.56 11.93 -21.69
N THR A 296 -4.56 12.44 -20.45
CA THR A 296 -5.13 11.72 -19.30
C THR A 296 -6.65 11.87 -19.23
N LEU A 297 -7.38 10.75 -19.30
CA LEU A 297 -8.82 10.68 -19.05
C LEU A 297 -9.10 10.33 -17.58
N VAL A 298 -9.95 11.10 -16.93
CA VAL A 298 -10.42 10.86 -15.56
C VAL A 298 -11.92 10.61 -15.60
N LEU A 299 -12.35 9.40 -15.28
CA LEU A 299 -13.75 8.98 -15.35
C LEU A 299 -14.61 9.63 -14.25
N PRO A 300 -15.94 9.72 -14.44
CA PRO A 300 -16.85 10.16 -13.38
C PRO A 300 -16.62 9.41 -12.06
N GLY A 301 -16.41 10.16 -10.99
CA GLY A 301 -16.16 9.63 -9.64
C GLY A 301 -14.70 9.23 -9.35
N GLU A 302 -13.85 9.11 -10.37
CA GLU A 302 -12.44 8.75 -10.26
C GLU A 302 -11.60 9.90 -9.67
N THR A 303 -10.45 9.56 -9.07
CA THR A 303 -9.49 10.53 -8.55
C THR A 303 -8.18 10.43 -9.34
N PHE A 304 -7.86 11.49 -10.07
CA PHE A 304 -6.53 11.70 -10.63
C PHE A 304 -5.52 11.88 -9.49
N SER A 305 -4.38 11.21 -9.63
CA SER A 305 -3.23 11.28 -8.74
C SER A 305 -2.02 11.64 -9.58
N PHE A 306 -1.38 12.78 -9.28
CA PHE A 306 -0.24 13.22 -10.08
C PHE A 306 0.93 12.22 -9.97
N ASN A 307 1.16 11.68 -8.78
CA ASN A 307 2.17 10.64 -8.60
C ASN A 307 1.81 9.36 -9.37
N ASP A 308 0.58 8.86 -9.32
CA ASP A 308 0.23 7.61 -10.02
C ASP A 308 0.35 7.77 -11.55
N THR A 309 0.04 8.95 -12.09
CA THR A 309 0.17 9.24 -13.52
C THR A 309 1.62 9.44 -13.97
N VAL A 310 2.41 10.27 -13.28
CA VAL A 310 3.79 10.61 -13.72
C VAL A 310 4.81 9.56 -13.24
N GLY A 311 4.55 8.91 -12.12
CA GLY A 311 5.44 7.96 -11.46
C GLY A 311 6.61 8.62 -10.72
N GLU A 312 7.51 7.77 -10.22
CA GLU A 312 8.74 8.18 -9.54
C GLU A 312 9.66 8.96 -10.48
N ARG A 313 10.32 10.00 -9.97
CA ARG A 313 11.24 10.83 -10.76
C ARG A 313 12.64 10.24 -10.66
N THR A 314 12.98 9.33 -11.57
CA THR A 314 14.29 8.70 -11.63
C THR A 314 15.01 8.98 -12.96
N PRO A 315 16.36 8.83 -13.01
CA PRO A 315 17.13 8.93 -14.26
C PRO A 315 16.61 8.00 -15.36
N GLU A 316 16.27 6.76 -15.00
CA GLU A 316 15.81 5.72 -15.94
C GLU A 316 14.47 6.09 -16.58
N ARG A 317 13.68 6.92 -15.91
CA ARG A 317 12.40 7.45 -16.40
C ARG A 317 12.54 8.79 -17.14
N GLY A 318 13.78 9.29 -17.30
CA GLY A 318 14.10 10.49 -18.06
C GLY A 318 14.14 11.78 -17.24
N PHE A 319 14.22 11.69 -15.90
CA PHE A 319 14.32 12.87 -15.03
C PHE A 319 15.78 13.22 -14.75
N ALA A 320 16.08 14.51 -14.74
CA ALA A 320 17.38 15.09 -14.41
C ALA A 320 17.42 15.59 -12.97
N ALA A 321 18.63 15.67 -12.40
CA ALA A 321 18.85 16.29 -11.10
C ALA A 321 18.64 17.82 -11.21
N GLY A 322 17.81 18.38 -10.34
CA GLY A 322 17.51 19.79 -10.31
C GLY A 322 17.11 20.27 -8.92
N PHE A 323 16.86 21.57 -8.77
CA PHE A 323 16.53 22.13 -7.47
C PHE A 323 15.17 21.62 -6.95
N ILE A 324 15.20 21.05 -5.75
CA ILE A 324 14.05 20.69 -4.92
C ILE A 324 14.07 21.53 -3.64
N ILE A 325 12.97 21.51 -2.90
CA ILE A 325 12.91 22.10 -1.56
C ILE A 325 12.86 20.96 -0.55
N ASP A 326 13.91 20.86 0.26
CA ASP A 326 13.96 19.94 1.40
C ASP A 326 14.17 20.72 2.70
N ASN A 327 13.33 20.43 3.70
CA ASN A 327 13.38 21.07 5.02
C ASN A 327 13.52 22.61 5.02
N GLY A 328 12.91 23.28 4.03
CA GLY A 328 12.94 24.75 3.90
C GLY A 328 14.17 25.31 3.20
N ARG A 329 15.04 24.46 2.63
CA ARG A 329 16.22 24.84 1.85
C ARG A 329 16.13 24.31 0.42
N LEU A 330 16.84 24.96 -0.49
CA LEU A 330 17.04 24.44 -1.84
C LEU A 330 18.15 23.39 -1.82
N GLU A 331 17.84 22.19 -2.29
CA GLU A 331 18.77 21.07 -2.46
C GLU A 331 18.66 20.54 -3.89
N VAL A 332 19.58 19.69 -4.33
CA VAL A 332 19.59 19.13 -5.70
C VAL A 332 19.21 17.66 -5.66
N ASP A 333 18.12 17.29 -6.34
CA ASP A 333 17.64 15.91 -6.47
C ASP A 333 16.85 15.71 -7.77
N PHE A 334 16.54 14.46 -8.13
CA PHE A 334 15.81 14.14 -9.35
C PHE A 334 14.38 14.69 -9.35
N GLY A 335 13.96 15.22 -10.51
CA GLY A 335 12.63 15.81 -10.65
C GLY A 335 12.50 17.24 -10.13
N GLY A 336 13.59 17.90 -9.76
CA GLY A 336 13.58 19.32 -9.44
C GLY A 336 12.94 20.16 -10.56
N GLY A 337 11.90 20.91 -10.22
CA GLY A 337 11.09 21.70 -11.16
C GLY A 337 9.70 21.13 -11.48
N VAL A 338 9.42 19.85 -11.20
CA VAL A 338 8.11 19.23 -11.50
C VAL A 338 6.94 19.92 -10.79
N SER A 339 7.17 20.51 -9.61
CA SER A 339 6.15 21.30 -8.90
C SER A 339 5.57 22.47 -9.70
N GLN A 340 6.26 22.93 -10.75
CA GLN A 340 5.72 23.87 -11.71
C GLN A 340 4.50 23.32 -12.44
N LEU A 341 4.60 22.10 -12.97
CA LEU A 341 3.48 21.43 -13.64
C LEU A 341 2.38 21.12 -12.62
N VAL A 342 2.74 20.60 -11.44
CA VAL A 342 1.78 20.29 -10.36
C VAL A 342 0.95 21.52 -9.98
N THR A 343 1.59 22.68 -9.81
CA THR A 343 0.89 23.95 -9.57
C THR A 343 0.01 24.36 -10.75
N THR A 344 0.43 24.08 -11.98
CA THR A 344 -0.37 24.35 -13.19
C THR A 344 -1.62 23.46 -13.22
N VAL A 345 -1.49 22.17 -12.91
CA VAL A 345 -2.60 21.21 -12.81
C VAL A 345 -3.57 21.63 -11.70
N PHE A 346 -3.06 21.96 -10.51
CA PHE A 346 -3.86 22.45 -9.40
C PHE A 346 -4.74 23.63 -9.83
N ASN A 347 -4.15 24.63 -10.51
CA ASN A 347 -4.89 25.81 -10.92
C ASN A 347 -5.87 25.54 -12.08
N ALA A 348 -5.51 24.68 -13.03
CA ALA A 348 -6.40 24.27 -14.11
C ALA A 348 -7.64 23.56 -13.55
N ALA A 349 -7.45 22.61 -12.61
CA ALA A 349 -8.52 21.93 -11.90
C ALA A 349 -9.32 22.85 -10.97
N PHE A 350 -8.65 23.79 -10.29
CA PHE A 350 -9.27 24.81 -9.45
C PHE A 350 -10.32 25.59 -10.22
N PHE A 351 -9.97 26.10 -11.40
CA PHE A 351 -10.86 26.87 -12.27
C PHE A 351 -11.82 26.00 -13.09
N ALA A 352 -11.52 24.71 -13.27
CA ALA A 352 -12.50 23.76 -13.81
C ALA A 352 -13.62 23.44 -12.81
N GLY A 353 -13.45 23.83 -11.54
CA GLY A 353 -14.42 23.57 -10.48
C GLY A 353 -14.44 22.10 -10.04
N LEU A 354 -13.32 21.39 -10.22
CA LEU A 354 -13.12 20.03 -9.72
C LEU A 354 -12.84 20.04 -8.20
N GLU A 355 -13.11 18.91 -7.57
CA GLU A 355 -12.77 18.68 -6.16
C GLU A 355 -11.26 18.46 -6.02
N ILE A 356 -10.61 19.29 -5.20
CA ILE A 356 -9.19 19.13 -4.84
C ILE A 356 -9.16 18.30 -3.55
N VAL A 357 -8.82 17.02 -3.68
CA VAL A 357 -8.83 16.05 -2.57
C VAL A 357 -7.57 16.21 -1.72
N GLU A 358 -6.43 16.37 -2.38
CA GLU A 358 -5.14 16.57 -1.72
C GLU A 358 -4.37 17.65 -2.47
N HIS A 359 -3.84 18.62 -1.73
CA HIS A 359 -2.84 19.55 -2.23
C HIS A 359 -1.94 20.01 -1.09
N ASN A 360 -0.70 20.35 -1.43
CA ASN A 360 0.31 20.71 -0.46
C ASN A 360 1.07 21.95 -0.97
N PRO A 361 0.91 23.15 -0.39
CA PRO A 361 1.72 24.29 -0.80
C PRO A 361 3.21 24.05 -0.47
N HIS A 362 4.11 24.77 -1.14
CA HIS A 362 5.51 24.81 -0.72
C HIS A 362 5.65 25.43 0.68
N SER A 363 6.73 25.10 1.38
CA SER A 363 7.00 25.63 2.72
C SER A 363 7.19 27.14 2.74
N PHE A 364 7.80 27.71 1.70
CA PHE A 364 7.96 29.15 1.52
C PHE A 364 7.37 29.61 0.18
N TYR A 365 7.10 30.91 0.07
CA TYR A 365 6.46 31.49 -1.10
C TYR A 365 7.44 31.60 -2.26
N ILE A 366 7.04 31.10 -3.42
CA ILE A 366 7.80 31.20 -4.66
C ILE A 366 7.11 32.20 -5.58
N SER A 367 7.81 33.29 -5.91
CA SER A 367 7.25 34.46 -6.61
C SER A 367 6.64 34.18 -7.99
N ARG A 368 7.02 33.08 -8.65
CA ARG A 368 6.46 32.65 -9.94
C ARG A 368 5.10 31.95 -9.83
N TYR A 369 4.62 31.65 -8.62
CA TYR A 369 3.33 31.02 -8.37
C TYR A 369 2.30 32.01 -7.83
N PRO A 370 1.00 31.82 -8.11
CA PRO A 370 -0.02 32.65 -7.50
C PRO A 370 -0.10 32.37 -5.99
N GLU A 371 0.04 33.41 -5.17
CA GLU A 371 -0.05 33.33 -3.71
C GLU A 371 -1.29 32.55 -3.25
N GLY A 372 -1.08 31.51 -2.44
CA GLY A 372 -2.14 30.68 -1.87
C GLY A 372 -2.81 29.72 -2.85
N ARG A 373 -2.39 29.66 -4.12
CA ARG A 373 -2.92 28.73 -5.14
C ARG A 373 -1.80 27.98 -5.83
N GLU A 374 -1.22 27.06 -5.09
CA GLU A 374 -0.14 26.20 -5.57
C GLU A 374 -0.18 24.82 -4.91
N SER A 375 0.54 23.89 -5.52
CA SER A 375 0.80 22.58 -4.94
C SER A 375 2.18 22.08 -5.35
N THR A 376 2.81 21.39 -4.42
CA THR A 376 4.07 20.69 -4.56
C THR A 376 3.85 19.17 -4.53
N ILE A 377 4.90 18.41 -4.79
CA ILE A 377 4.87 16.95 -4.86
C ILE A 377 6.11 16.36 -4.20
N ALA A 378 5.96 15.21 -3.57
CA ALA A 378 7.08 14.40 -3.07
C ALA A 378 6.69 12.92 -3.21
N TRP A 379 7.47 12.14 -3.96
CA TRP A 379 7.14 10.74 -4.24
C TRP A 379 6.95 9.96 -2.93
N GLY A 380 5.85 9.22 -2.81
CA GLY A 380 5.49 8.45 -1.62
C GLY A 380 5.09 9.27 -0.38
N VAL A 381 5.09 10.60 -0.43
CA VAL A 381 4.84 11.46 0.75
C VAL A 381 3.78 12.54 0.51
N LYS A 382 3.86 13.29 -0.59
CA LYS A 382 2.93 14.38 -0.93
C LYS A 382 2.42 14.19 -2.35
N ASP A 383 1.12 14.28 -2.52
CA ASP A 383 0.46 14.17 -3.81
C ASP A 383 -0.39 15.41 -4.15
N LEU A 384 -0.74 15.53 -5.42
CA LEU A 384 -1.87 16.35 -5.88
C LEU A 384 -2.95 15.39 -6.37
N ARG A 385 -4.04 15.31 -5.61
CA ARG A 385 -5.17 14.44 -5.94
C ARG A 385 -6.40 15.26 -6.27
N ILE A 386 -6.97 15.01 -7.44
CA ILE A 386 -8.12 15.76 -7.97
C ILE A 386 -9.20 14.76 -8.31
N ARG A 387 -10.37 14.90 -7.70
CA ARG A 387 -11.50 14.04 -7.98
C ARG A 387 -12.37 14.65 -9.06
N ASN A 388 -12.72 13.83 -10.04
CA ASN A 388 -13.78 14.15 -10.98
C ASN A 388 -15.14 13.91 -10.30
N ASP A 389 -15.61 14.90 -9.56
CA ASP A 389 -16.89 14.93 -8.87
C ASP A 389 -18.08 15.21 -9.81
N SER A 390 -17.89 15.11 -11.14
CA SER A 390 -18.93 15.34 -12.14
C SER A 390 -19.52 14.03 -12.69
N GLU A 391 -20.65 14.13 -13.39
CA GLU A 391 -21.27 13.02 -14.13
C GLU A 391 -20.63 12.77 -15.51
N HIS A 392 -19.60 13.55 -15.87
CA HIS A 392 -18.95 13.55 -17.18
C HIS A 392 -17.46 13.23 -17.06
N GLY A 393 -16.85 12.72 -18.12
CA GLY A 393 -15.41 12.54 -18.19
C GLY A 393 -14.68 13.89 -18.17
N VAL A 394 -13.48 13.88 -17.59
CA VAL A 394 -12.54 14.99 -17.61
C VAL A 394 -11.31 14.54 -18.38
N PHE A 395 -10.95 15.25 -19.44
CA PHE A 395 -9.77 14.95 -20.23
C PHE A 395 -8.73 16.07 -20.04
N LEU A 396 -7.55 15.69 -19.58
CA LEU A 396 -6.45 16.60 -19.26
C LEU A 396 -5.44 16.56 -20.39
N THR A 397 -5.09 17.73 -20.92
CA THR A 397 -3.97 17.84 -21.87
C THR A 397 -2.95 18.86 -21.41
N THR A 398 -1.71 18.67 -21.83
CA THR A 398 -0.59 19.54 -21.52
C THR A 398 0.04 20.08 -22.80
N SER A 399 0.72 21.22 -22.70
CA SER A 399 1.56 21.75 -23.76
C SER A 399 2.61 22.66 -23.14
N TYR A 400 3.82 22.67 -23.66
CA TYR A 400 4.91 23.45 -23.09
C TYR A 400 5.77 24.15 -24.15
N THR A 401 6.52 25.14 -23.67
CA THR A 401 7.64 25.79 -24.35
C THR A 401 8.86 25.76 -23.43
N ASP A 402 9.95 26.39 -23.85
CA ASP A 402 11.14 26.57 -22.99
C ASP A 402 10.91 27.50 -21.79
N SER A 403 9.77 28.21 -21.75
CA SER A 403 9.47 29.23 -20.73
C SER A 403 8.08 29.13 -20.10
N SER A 404 7.26 28.16 -20.52
CA SER A 404 5.91 28.01 -19.99
C SER A 404 5.37 26.59 -20.13
N VAL A 405 4.49 26.21 -19.22
CA VAL A 405 3.69 24.98 -19.31
C VAL A 405 2.22 25.32 -19.11
N THR A 406 1.36 24.73 -19.93
CA THR A 406 -0.08 24.94 -19.92
C THR A 406 -0.78 23.61 -19.72
N VAL A 407 -1.75 23.59 -18.81
CA VAL A 407 -2.68 22.47 -18.61
C VAL A 407 -4.07 22.91 -19.01
N ARG A 408 -4.75 22.09 -19.81
CA ARG A 408 -6.14 22.28 -20.25
C ARG A 408 -7.01 21.17 -19.68
N VAL A 409 -8.18 21.55 -19.21
CA VAL A 409 -9.22 20.65 -18.71
C VAL A 409 -10.39 20.69 -19.68
N TRP A 410 -10.62 19.58 -20.36
CA TRP A 410 -11.75 19.37 -21.27
C TRP A 410 -12.83 18.55 -20.58
N GLY A 411 -14.10 18.87 -20.84
CA GLY A 411 -15.22 18.22 -20.16
C GLY A 411 -16.55 18.87 -20.50
N THR A 412 -17.47 18.88 -19.54
CA THR A 412 -18.71 19.65 -19.60
C THR A 412 -18.69 20.71 -18.49
N LYS A 413 -18.91 21.97 -18.85
CA LYS A 413 -18.85 23.07 -17.90
C LYS A 413 -19.99 23.01 -16.88
N ARG A 414 -19.64 22.90 -15.59
CA ARG A 414 -20.60 22.92 -14.47
C ARG A 414 -20.72 24.29 -13.80
N PHE A 415 -19.60 25.00 -13.69
CA PHE A 415 -19.51 26.24 -12.93
C PHE A 415 -18.75 27.31 -13.69
N ARG A 416 -19.08 28.56 -13.38
CA ARG A 416 -18.18 29.71 -13.58
C ARG A 416 -17.47 29.95 -12.26
N ILE A 417 -16.14 29.83 -12.26
CA ILE A 417 -15.32 30.00 -11.06
C ILE A 417 -14.77 31.42 -11.00
N GLU A 418 -14.94 32.09 -9.87
CA GLU A 418 -14.24 33.32 -9.53
C GLU A 418 -13.35 33.11 -8.30
N THR A 419 -12.41 34.03 -8.07
CA THR A 419 -11.53 33.96 -6.90
C THR A 419 -11.28 35.33 -6.29
N THR A 420 -11.23 35.37 -4.95
CA THR A 420 -10.78 36.52 -4.17
C THR A 420 -9.58 36.13 -3.32
N LYS A 421 -8.73 37.11 -2.97
CA LYS A 421 -7.55 36.89 -2.14
C LYS A 421 -7.49 37.94 -1.03
N SER A 422 -7.17 37.54 0.19
CA SER A 422 -6.90 38.46 1.29
C SER A 422 -5.57 39.23 1.08
N PRO A 423 -5.35 40.35 1.79
CA PRO A 423 -3.99 40.82 2.05
C PRO A 423 -3.15 39.74 2.74
N ARG A 424 -1.82 39.84 2.62
CA ARG A 424 -0.90 39.05 3.44
C ARG A 424 -1.04 39.47 4.90
N TYR A 425 -1.00 38.52 5.83
CA TYR A 425 -1.06 38.77 7.27
C TYR A 425 -0.11 37.83 8.01
N ASP A 426 0.13 38.09 9.30
CA ASP A 426 1.05 37.30 10.13
C ASP A 426 2.46 37.17 9.52
N ILE A 427 3.04 38.32 9.17
CA ILE A 427 4.33 38.41 8.48
C ILE A 427 5.45 38.02 9.44
N THR A 428 6.29 37.09 9.02
CA THR A 428 7.47 36.63 9.78
C THR A 428 8.74 37.02 9.01
N PRO A 429 9.67 37.79 9.61
CA PRO A 429 10.92 38.16 8.93
C PRO A 429 11.79 36.92 8.68
N PHE A 430 12.56 36.96 7.60
CA PHE A 430 13.58 35.95 7.33
C PHE A 430 14.84 36.17 8.19
N ARG A 431 15.70 35.16 8.25
CA ARG A 431 17.00 35.20 8.92
C ARG A 431 18.11 34.96 7.91
N VAL A 432 19.34 35.31 8.30
CA VAL A 432 20.55 34.96 7.55
C VAL A 432 21.07 33.62 8.06
N GLU A 433 21.34 32.69 7.15
CA GLU A 433 21.95 31.40 7.39
C GLU A 433 23.28 31.29 6.65
N TYR A 434 24.25 30.64 7.28
CA TYR A 434 25.59 30.43 6.73
C TYR A 434 25.77 28.96 6.42
N ASP A 435 26.18 28.65 5.19
CA ASP A 435 26.45 27.29 4.75
C ASP A 435 27.92 27.19 4.28
N PRO A 436 28.74 26.31 4.90
CA PRO A 436 30.15 26.17 4.54
C PRO A 436 30.37 25.45 3.21
N ARG A 437 29.35 24.80 2.62
CA ARG A 437 29.46 24.16 1.31
C ARG A 437 29.74 25.20 0.22
N PRO A 438 30.52 24.86 -0.82
CA PRO A 438 30.74 25.78 -1.94
C PRO A 438 29.41 26.10 -2.65
N PRO A 439 29.25 27.32 -3.20
CA PRO A 439 28.10 27.61 -4.03
C PRO A 439 28.15 26.79 -5.33
N GLY A 440 27.01 26.26 -5.75
CA GLY A 440 26.93 25.50 -7.00
C GLY A 440 25.55 24.93 -7.28
N VAL A 441 25.49 24.04 -8.27
CA VAL A 441 24.24 23.47 -8.80
C VAL A 441 24.27 21.94 -8.84
N ASP A 442 25.35 21.34 -8.32
CA ASP A 442 25.52 19.90 -8.22
C ASP A 442 25.04 19.39 -6.86
N GLN A 443 24.79 18.09 -6.77
CA GLN A 443 24.37 17.46 -5.52
C GLN A 443 25.44 17.62 -4.43
N GLY A 444 25.05 18.23 -3.31
CA GLY A 444 25.96 18.51 -2.20
C GLY A 444 26.56 19.92 -2.23
N ASP A 445 26.23 20.76 -3.22
CA ASP A 445 26.55 22.19 -3.19
C ASP A 445 25.57 22.99 -2.32
N CYS A 446 25.96 24.22 -1.95
CA CYS A 446 25.06 25.21 -1.39
C CYS A 446 24.38 26.03 -2.49
N VAL A 447 23.08 26.28 -2.32
CA VAL A 447 22.29 27.17 -3.19
C VAL A 447 21.97 28.45 -2.42
N ALA A 448 22.51 29.58 -2.89
CA ALA A 448 22.29 30.88 -2.27
C ALA A 448 20.86 31.39 -2.51
N THR A 449 20.30 32.10 -1.52
CA THR A 449 18.95 32.68 -1.55
C THR A 449 18.98 34.10 -1.00
N GLU A 450 18.13 34.98 -1.52
CA GLU A 450 18.11 36.42 -1.15
C GLU A 450 17.28 36.72 0.11
N GLY A 451 16.50 35.75 0.59
CA GLY A 451 15.63 35.91 1.75
C GLY A 451 14.27 36.54 1.43
N VAL A 452 13.18 35.89 1.84
CA VAL A 452 11.80 36.37 1.64
C VAL A 452 11.01 36.19 2.94
N PRO A 453 10.32 37.25 3.45
CA PRO A 453 9.49 37.11 4.64
C PRO A 453 8.36 36.08 4.44
N GLY A 454 8.12 35.29 5.49
CA GLY A 454 6.97 34.39 5.57
C GLY A 454 5.68 35.15 5.84
N PHE A 455 4.55 34.56 5.50
CA PHE A 455 3.22 35.16 5.70
C PHE A 455 2.10 34.13 5.59
N ARG A 456 0.90 34.54 5.98
CA ARG A 456 -0.36 33.83 5.72
C ARG A 456 -1.21 34.57 4.70
N VAL A 457 -1.97 33.81 3.91
CA VAL A 457 -2.92 34.33 2.92
C VAL A 457 -4.15 33.42 2.84
N VAL A 458 -5.31 34.02 2.57
CA VAL A 458 -6.56 33.29 2.31
C VAL A 458 -7.00 33.55 0.88
N VAL A 459 -7.28 32.49 0.14
CA VAL A 459 -7.88 32.53 -1.19
C VAL A 459 -9.27 31.92 -1.09
N THR A 460 -10.28 32.61 -1.61
CA THR A 460 -11.63 32.07 -1.69
C THR A 460 -11.93 31.69 -3.14
N ARG A 461 -12.42 30.47 -3.36
CA ARG A 461 -12.96 29.95 -4.62
C ARG A 461 -14.47 30.07 -4.59
N LEU A 462 -15.05 30.77 -5.56
CA LEU A 462 -16.49 31.04 -5.65
C LEU A 462 -17.08 30.31 -6.86
N PHE A 463 -18.15 29.55 -6.65
CA PHE A 463 -18.80 28.73 -7.67
C PHE A 463 -20.13 29.33 -8.07
N TYR A 464 -20.26 29.70 -9.35
CA TYR A 464 -21.50 30.23 -9.90
C TYR A 464 -22.14 29.28 -10.90
N VAL A 465 -23.46 29.13 -10.81
CA VAL A 465 -24.30 28.57 -11.88
C VAL A 465 -25.10 29.73 -12.45
N GLY A 466 -24.78 30.14 -13.68
CA GLY A 466 -25.19 31.44 -14.20
C GLY A 466 -24.63 32.58 -13.33
N ASP A 467 -25.54 33.36 -12.74
CA ASP A 467 -25.21 34.48 -11.85
C ASP A 467 -25.41 34.15 -10.36
N GLN A 468 -25.91 32.95 -10.03
CA GLN A 468 -26.14 32.54 -8.66
C GLN A 468 -24.89 31.90 -8.06
N LEU A 469 -24.40 32.44 -6.94
CA LEU A 469 -23.39 31.80 -6.11
C LEU A 469 -23.99 30.56 -5.43
N VAL A 470 -23.47 29.38 -5.73
CA VAL A 470 -23.97 28.10 -5.20
C VAL A 470 -23.06 27.47 -4.16
N ARG A 471 -21.77 27.81 -4.17
CA ARG A 471 -20.77 27.26 -3.24
C ARG A 471 -19.59 28.22 -3.12
N SER A 472 -18.93 28.21 -1.98
CA SER A 472 -17.65 28.89 -1.75
C SER A 472 -16.70 28.02 -0.94
N GLU A 473 -15.41 28.11 -1.20
CA GLU A 473 -14.36 27.37 -0.48
C GLU A 473 -13.19 28.29 -0.15
N GLU A 474 -12.58 28.10 1.02
CA GLU A 474 -11.40 28.87 1.42
C GLU A 474 -10.16 27.98 1.46
N PHE A 475 -9.08 28.48 0.87
CA PHE A 475 -7.74 27.92 0.92
C PHE A 475 -6.90 28.83 1.81
N ARG A 476 -6.45 28.28 2.94
CA ARG A 476 -5.62 28.99 3.91
C ARG A 476 -4.20 28.47 3.81
N THR A 477 -3.29 29.34 3.38
CA THR A 477 -1.89 28.96 3.17
C THR A 477 -0.99 29.74 4.12
N LYS A 478 -0.08 29.01 4.77
CA LYS A 478 1.04 29.58 5.53
C LYS A 478 2.31 29.32 4.74
N TYR A 479 3.06 30.39 4.50
CA TYR A 479 4.43 30.34 4.02
C TYR A 479 5.37 30.70 5.17
N GLU A 480 6.29 29.80 5.48
CA GLU A 480 7.46 30.11 6.29
C GLU A 480 8.37 31.10 5.53
N PRO A 481 9.20 31.88 6.23
CA PRO A 481 10.22 32.68 5.58
C PRO A 481 11.22 31.80 4.83
N GLU A 482 11.60 32.24 3.63
CA GLU A 482 12.80 31.75 2.96
C GLU A 482 13.98 32.53 3.57
N ASN A 483 14.89 31.84 4.24
CA ASN A 483 16.06 32.51 4.82
C ASN A 483 17.04 32.94 3.72
N GLU A 484 17.79 34.00 3.98
CA GLU A 484 18.92 34.39 3.14
C GLU A 484 20.07 33.41 3.42
N VAL A 485 20.54 32.70 2.39
CA VAL A 485 21.60 31.70 2.53
C VAL A 485 22.88 32.23 1.88
N LEU A 486 23.93 32.34 2.70
CA LEU A 486 25.27 32.71 2.26
C LEU A 486 26.13 31.45 2.17
N CYS A 487 26.56 31.10 0.94
CA CYS A 487 27.38 29.92 0.66
C CYS A 487 28.88 30.19 0.83
N GLY A 488 29.65 29.13 1.12
CA GLY A 488 31.12 29.18 1.22
C GLY A 488 31.63 29.94 2.44
N VAL A 489 30.76 30.18 3.43
CA VAL A 489 31.09 30.93 4.64
C VAL A 489 30.71 30.11 5.87
N SER A 490 31.66 29.95 6.79
CA SER A 490 31.33 29.49 8.15
C SER A 490 30.78 30.70 8.91
N GLY A 491 29.67 30.52 9.63
CA GLY A 491 28.99 31.61 10.33
C GLY A 491 29.88 32.42 11.28
N PRO A 492 29.40 33.58 11.74
CA PRO A 492 30.14 34.50 12.61
C PRO A 492 30.52 33.89 13.97
#